data_AF-A0A6I9PTX3-F1
#
_entry.id   AF-A0A6I9PTX3-F1
#
_cell.length_a   1.000
_cell.length_b   1.000
_cell.length_c   1.000
_cell.angle_alpha   90.00
_cell.angle_beta   90.00
_cell.angle_gamma   90.00
#
_symmetry.space_group_name_H-M   'P 1'
#
loop_
_entity.id
_entity.type
_entity.pdbx_description
1 polymer ?
#
loop_
_entity_poly.entity_id
_entity_poly.type
_entity_poly.pdbx_seq_one_letter_code
_entity_poly.pdbx_strand_id
1 'polypeptide(L)'
;MCVLPRFTEADTIVMGDVTYGACCVDDFTARALGADFMVHYGHSCLIPIDSTAGIKMLYVFVDIQMDNAHFMDTVKFNFPPGKSLALVSTIQFVAALQAVSAALKPEYDVLVPQCRPLSPGEILGCTSPRLDRQVNAIIYLGDGRFHLESIMIANPEIPAYRYDPYSKVFSREYYDHEAMRALRLQAIDKARSAQRWGLIMGTLGRQGSPKVMEHLESKLESLGKPFTRVLLSEIFPGKLDLMQDIDA
;
A
#
# COMPACT_ATOMS: atom_id res chain seq x y z
N MET A 1 -10.96 -21.70 14.25
CA MET A 1 -12.25 -21.51 14.96
C MET A 1 -12.21 -20.13 15.59
N CYS A 2 -13.21 -19.26 15.36
CA CYS A 2 -13.24 -17.94 15.99
C CYS A 2 -13.40 -18.10 17.51
N VAL A 3 -12.53 -17.45 18.28
CA VAL A 3 -12.54 -17.56 19.76
C VAL A 3 -13.51 -16.59 20.43
N LEU A 4 -14.01 -15.58 19.73
CA LEU A 4 -14.87 -14.53 20.31
C LEU A 4 -16.14 -15.11 20.96
N PRO A 5 -16.89 -16.04 20.33
CA PRO A 5 -18.09 -16.63 20.96
C PRO A 5 -17.78 -17.46 22.22
N ARG A 6 -16.52 -17.84 22.45
CA ARG A 6 -16.13 -18.57 23.67
C ARG A 6 -15.98 -17.65 24.87
N PHE A 7 -15.62 -16.39 24.65
CA PHE A 7 -15.31 -15.43 25.70
C PHE A 7 -16.32 -14.28 25.78
N THR A 8 -17.31 -14.27 24.90
CA THR A 8 -18.34 -13.23 24.80
C THR A 8 -19.68 -13.87 24.42
N GLU A 9 -20.77 -13.13 24.60
CA GLU A 9 -22.11 -13.49 24.11
C GLU A 9 -22.36 -13.01 22.68
N ALA A 10 -21.31 -12.58 21.96
CA ALA A 10 -21.44 -12.02 20.62
C ALA A 10 -21.57 -13.11 19.56
N ASP A 11 -22.58 -12.96 18.69
CA ASP A 11 -22.63 -13.66 17.41
C ASP A 11 -21.51 -13.15 16.51
N THR A 12 -20.85 -14.05 15.77
CA THR A 12 -19.70 -13.68 14.93
C THR A 12 -19.91 -14.10 13.48
N ILE A 13 -19.67 -13.15 12.58
CA ILE A 13 -19.65 -13.36 11.14
C ILE A 13 -18.21 -13.16 10.66
N VAL A 14 -17.71 -14.10 9.87
CA VAL A 14 -16.41 -13.96 9.20
C VAL A 14 -16.68 -13.48 7.78
N MET A 15 -16.19 -12.28 7.44
CA MET A 15 -16.26 -11.77 6.07
C MET A 15 -15.26 -12.54 5.20
N GLY A 16 -15.78 -13.28 4.23
CA GLY A 16 -14.99 -14.18 3.37
C GLY A 16 -14.44 -13.51 2.11
N ASP A 17 -14.81 -12.25 1.86
CA ASP A 17 -14.29 -11.48 0.74
C ASP A 17 -12.82 -11.10 0.96
N VAL A 18 -12.14 -10.83 -0.16
CA VAL A 18 -10.74 -10.43 -0.16
C VAL A 18 -10.51 -9.14 0.63
N THR A 19 -9.36 -9.05 1.28
CA THR A 19 -8.91 -7.83 1.96
C THR A 19 -7.43 -7.60 1.67
N TYR A 20 -7.14 -6.68 0.76
CA TYR A 20 -5.77 -6.36 0.35
C TYR A 20 -5.06 -5.37 1.28
N GLY A 21 -5.82 -4.63 2.09
CA GLY A 21 -5.32 -3.52 2.88
C GLY A 21 -6.40 -2.87 3.73
N ALA A 22 -6.03 -1.87 4.54
CA ALA A 22 -7.01 -1.06 5.27
C ALA A 22 -7.87 -0.17 4.36
N CYS A 23 -7.50 0.03 3.08
CA CYS A 23 -8.39 0.63 2.11
C CYS A 23 -9.58 -0.28 1.73
N CYS A 24 -9.54 -1.57 2.07
CA CYS A 24 -10.58 -2.56 1.76
C CYS A 24 -11.51 -2.83 2.94
N VAL A 25 -11.52 -1.95 3.96
CA VAL A 25 -12.43 -2.08 5.10
C VAL A 25 -13.86 -2.16 4.60
N ASP A 26 -14.56 -3.26 4.92
CA ASP A 26 -15.90 -3.54 4.43
C ASP A 26 -16.98 -3.17 5.46
N ASP A 27 -16.98 -1.89 5.84
CA ASP A 27 -17.95 -1.35 6.78
C ASP A 27 -19.39 -1.32 6.21
N PHE A 28 -19.52 -1.29 4.88
CA PHE A 28 -20.81 -1.33 4.20
C PHE A 28 -21.51 -2.68 4.35
N THR A 29 -20.82 -3.79 4.06
CA THR A 29 -21.39 -5.14 4.21
C THR A 29 -21.63 -5.46 5.68
N ALA A 30 -20.69 -5.13 6.56
CA ALA A 30 -20.85 -5.36 8.00
C ALA A 30 -22.14 -4.70 8.54
N ARG A 31 -22.40 -3.45 8.14
CA ARG A 31 -23.65 -2.76 8.50
C ARG A 31 -24.88 -3.38 7.84
N ALA A 32 -24.81 -3.77 6.57
CA ALA A 32 -25.92 -4.41 5.87
C ALA A 32 -26.33 -5.75 6.52
N LEU A 33 -25.38 -6.46 7.12
CA LEU A 33 -25.60 -7.68 7.90
C LEU A 33 -26.09 -7.42 9.32
N GLY A 34 -26.23 -6.15 9.73
CA GLY A 34 -26.67 -5.77 11.06
C GLY A 34 -25.60 -5.92 12.15
N ALA A 35 -24.30 -5.94 11.79
CA ALA A 35 -23.24 -6.02 12.78
C ALA A 35 -23.10 -4.72 13.57
N ASP A 36 -23.01 -4.82 14.90
CA ASP A 36 -22.77 -3.68 15.79
C ASP A 36 -21.29 -3.24 15.82
N PHE A 37 -20.39 -4.16 15.46
CA PHE A 37 -18.96 -4.01 15.63
C PHE A 37 -18.17 -4.81 14.59
N MET A 38 -17.04 -4.27 14.16
CA MET A 38 -16.14 -4.90 13.20
C MET A 38 -14.70 -4.93 13.73
N VAL A 39 -14.00 -6.05 13.47
CA VAL A 39 -12.58 -6.20 13.79
C VAL A 39 -11.79 -6.36 12.49
N HIS A 40 -10.87 -5.43 12.22
CA HIS A 40 -10.01 -5.44 11.04
C HIS A 40 -8.58 -5.79 11.44
N TYR A 41 -8.06 -6.92 10.94
CA TYR A 41 -6.73 -7.40 11.30
C TYR A 41 -5.65 -6.97 10.30
N GLY A 42 -4.43 -6.81 10.81
CA GLY A 42 -3.19 -6.83 10.01
C GLY A 42 -2.79 -5.52 9.33
N HIS A 43 -3.63 -4.48 9.37
CA HIS A 43 -3.39 -3.23 8.64
C HIS A 43 -3.51 -2.00 9.54
N SER A 44 -2.76 -0.95 9.21
CA SER A 44 -2.86 0.38 9.82
C SER A 44 -4.27 0.95 9.73
N CYS A 45 -4.65 1.77 10.72
CA CYS A 45 -5.92 2.49 10.73
C CYS A 45 -5.87 3.64 9.70
N LEU A 46 -6.04 3.30 8.42
CA LEU A 46 -6.03 4.29 7.33
C LEU A 46 -7.37 5.01 7.19
N ILE A 47 -8.47 4.30 7.44
CA ILE A 47 -9.82 4.86 7.35
C ILE A 47 -10.22 5.35 8.74
N PRO A 48 -10.46 6.67 8.91
CA PRO A 48 -10.90 7.22 10.17
C PRO A 48 -12.18 6.52 10.64
N ILE A 49 -12.22 6.13 11.92
CA ILE A 49 -13.37 5.41 12.50
C ILE A 49 -14.65 6.26 12.38
N ASP A 50 -14.54 7.59 12.46
CA ASP A 50 -15.70 8.49 12.28
C ASP A 50 -16.29 8.45 10.86
N SER A 51 -15.56 7.89 9.89
CA SER A 51 -16.02 7.73 8.51
C SER A 51 -16.80 6.43 8.25
N THR A 52 -16.89 5.50 9.21
CA THR A 52 -17.61 4.22 9.06
C THR A 52 -19.10 4.28 9.43
N ALA A 53 -19.70 5.47 9.39
CA ALA A 53 -21.14 5.72 9.32
C ALA A 53 -22.02 4.76 10.16
N GLY A 54 -21.70 4.65 11.46
CA GLY A 54 -22.52 3.94 12.45
C GLY A 54 -21.98 2.59 12.93
N ILE A 55 -20.98 1.99 12.27
CA ILE A 55 -20.33 0.77 12.78
C ILE A 55 -19.05 1.11 13.54
N LYS A 56 -18.93 0.58 14.76
CA LYS A 56 -17.70 0.68 15.55
C LYS A 56 -16.66 -0.29 15.00
N MET A 57 -15.41 0.15 14.92
CA MET A 57 -14.33 -0.65 14.34
C MET A 57 -13.12 -0.70 15.26
N LEU A 58 -12.56 -1.90 15.42
CA LEU A 58 -11.27 -2.13 16.06
C LEU A 58 -10.26 -2.62 15.02
N TYR A 59 -9.17 -1.86 14.88
CA TYR A 59 -7.99 -2.35 14.16
C TYR A 59 -7.12 -3.15 15.11
N VAL A 60 -6.81 -4.38 14.73
CA VAL A 60 -5.85 -5.23 15.42
C VAL A 60 -4.58 -5.28 14.57
N PHE A 61 -3.61 -4.47 14.98
CA PHE A 61 -2.29 -4.48 14.36
C PHE A 61 -1.56 -5.79 14.68
N VAL A 62 -0.86 -6.31 13.69
CA VAL A 62 0.00 -7.48 13.86
C VAL A 62 1.43 -6.97 13.90
N ASP A 63 2.09 -7.11 15.06
CA ASP A 63 3.50 -6.79 15.23
C ASP A 63 4.33 -8.07 15.13
N ILE A 64 5.09 -8.21 14.05
CA ILE A 64 5.90 -9.39 13.77
C ILE A 64 7.28 -9.19 14.37
N GLN A 65 7.60 -10.04 15.34
CA GLN A 65 8.92 -10.06 15.97
C GLN A 65 9.97 -10.57 14.98
N MET A 66 11.16 -9.97 15.04
CA MET A 66 12.29 -10.36 14.21
C MET A 66 13.61 -10.21 14.95
N ASP A 67 14.67 -10.75 14.36
CA ASP A 67 16.04 -10.65 14.87
C ASP A 67 16.64 -9.27 14.57
N ASN A 68 16.38 -8.32 15.47
CA ASN A 68 16.88 -6.95 15.35
C ASN A 68 18.42 -6.88 15.34
N ALA A 69 19.09 -7.77 16.09
CA ALA A 69 20.55 -7.80 16.15
C ALA A 69 21.14 -8.18 14.80
N HIS A 70 20.62 -9.25 14.19
CA HIS A 70 21.05 -9.66 12.86
C HIS A 70 20.82 -8.56 11.81
N PHE A 71 19.67 -7.87 11.83
CA PHE A 71 19.42 -6.78 10.90
C PHE A 71 20.42 -5.61 11.09
N MET A 72 20.69 -5.21 12.34
CA MET A 72 21.69 -4.19 12.64
C MET A 72 23.09 -4.59 12.15
N ASP A 73 23.52 -5.81 12.45
CA ASP A 73 24.84 -6.32 12.03
C ASP A 73 24.94 -6.36 10.50
N THR A 74 23.85 -6.73 9.82
CA THR A 74 23.75 -6.72 8.37
C THR A 74 23.91 -5.31 7.80
N VAL A 75 23.24 -4.30 8.38
CA VAL A 75 23.42 -2.90 7.97
C VAL A 75 24.87 -2.45 8.19
N LYS A 76 25.45 -2.77 9.35
CA LYS A 76 26.83 -2.40 9.69
C LYS A 76 27.88 -3.06 8.81
N PHE A 77 27.64 -4.30 8.40
CA PHE A 77 28.51 -5.02 7.47
C PHE A 77 28.52 -4.38 6.08
N ASN A 78 27.37 -3.92 5.59
CA ASN A 78 27.22 -3.43 4.21
C ASN A 78 27.47 -1.92 4.05
N PHE A 79 27.30 -1.12 5.11
CA PHE A 79 27.45 0.33 5.04
C PHE A 79 28.47 0.82 6.07
N PRO A 80 29.53 1.54 5.65
CA PRO A 80 30.47 2.12 6.60
C PRO A 80 29.77 3.19 7.45
N PRO A 81 30.24 3.45 8.69
CA PRO A 81 29.69 4.51 9.54
C PRO A 81 29.66 5.88 8.86
N GLY A 82 28.70 6.72 9.24
CA GLY A 82 28.49 8.08 8.73
C GLY A 82 27.64 8.16 7.45
N LYS A 83 27.20 7.02 6.89
CA LYS A 83 26.26 7.01 5.75
C LYS A 83 24.87 7.48 6.18
N SER A 84 24.20 8.19 5.26
CA SER A 84 22.80 8.59 5.41
C SER A 84 21.89 7.49 4.86
N LEU A 85 21.04 6.93 5.71
CA LEU A 85 20.22 5.75 5.41
C LEU A 85 18.74 6.05 5.65
N ALA A 86 17.90 5.86 4.63
CA ALA A 86 16.45 5.92 4.79
C ALA A 86 15.91 4.54 5.14
N LEU A 87 15.29 4.39 6.31
CA LEU A 87 14.72 3.13 6.78
C LEU A 87 13.21 3.16 6.62
N VAL A 88 12.67 2.17 5.90
CA VAL A 88 11.23 2.03 5.62
C VAL A 88 10.76 0.59 5.77
N SER A 89 9.46 0.37 5.94
CA SER A 89 8.85 -0.93 6.22
C SER A 89 7.35 -0.92 5.92
N THR A 90 6.69 -2.08 5.98
CA THR A 90 5.23 -2.16 6.19
C THR A 90 4.88 -2.10 7.68
N ILE A 91 3.60 -1.89 7.98
CA ILE A 91 3.09 -1.76 9.37
C ILE A 91 3.53 -2.91 10.28
N GLN A 92 3.62 -4.13 9.76
CA GLN A 92 3.90 -5.32 10.56
C GLN A 92 5.28 -5.33 11.23
N PHE A 93 6.23 -4.54 10.71
CA PHE A 93 7.58 -4.44 11.30
C PHE A 93 7.94 -3.02 11.74
N VAL A 94 6.98 -2.07 11.79
CA VAL A 94 7.28 -0.68 12.17
C VAL A 94 7.88 -0.58 13.57
N ALA A 95 7.40 -1.37 14.55
CA ALA A 95 7.97 -1.34 15.90
C ALA A 95 9.45 -1.73 15.89
N ALA A 96 9.80 -2.80 15.20
CA ALA A 96 11.17 -3.26 15.05
C ALA A 96 12.03 -2.26 14.24
N LEU A 97 11.46 -1.65 13.18
CA LEU A 97 12.10 -0.57 12.42
C LEU A 97 12.45 0.62 13.33
N GLN A 98 11.54 1.05 14.20
CA GLN A 98 11.81 2.16 15.14
C GLN A 98 12.93 1.83 16.12
N ALA A 99 12.93 0.62 16.69
CA ALA A 99 13.96 0.17 17.61
C ALA A 99 15.35 0.16 16.94
N VAL A 100 15.45 -0.42 15.74
CA VAL A 100 16.70 -0.48 14.97
C VAL A 100 17.14 0.92 14.51
N SER A 101 16.20 1.76 14.06
CA SER A 101 16.49 3.14 13.68
C SER A 101 17.11 3.91 14.83
N ALA A 102 16.58 3.78 16.05
CA ALA A 102 17.12 4.43 17.24
C ALA A 102 18.54 3.93 17.58
N ALA A 103 18.78 2.63 17.46
CA ALA A 103 20.08 2.01 17.75
C ALA A 103 21.17 2.34 16.72
N LEU A 104 20.80 2.61 15.47
CA LEU A 104 21.75 2.97 14.39
C LEU A 104 22.11 4.47 14.36
N LYS A 105 21.29 5.36 14.93
CA LYS A 105 21.52 6.82 14.95
C LYS A 105 22.91 7.27 15.45
N PRO A 106 23.56 6.61 16.43
CA PRO A 106 24.91 7.02 16.85
C PRO A 106 25.99 6.84 15.78
N GLU A 107 25.79 5.91 14.84
CA GLU A 107 26.78 5.53 13.82
C GLU A 107 26.39 6.01 12.41
N TYR A 108 25.11 6.30 12.17
CA TYR A 108 24.55 6.64 10.85
C TYR A 108 23.62 7.86 10.91
N ASP A 109 23.52 8.59 9.79
CA ASP A 109 22.47 9.60 9.60
C ASP A 109 21.17 8.91 9.18
N VAL A 110 20.39 8.45 10.15
CA VAL A 110 19.16 7.67 9.91
C VAL A 110 17.97 8.60 9.64
N LEU A 111 17.38 8.46 8.45
CA LEU A 111 16.10 9.05 8.07
C LEU A 111 14.98 8.01 8.18
N VAL A 112 13.89 8.36 8.85
CA VAL A 112 12.67 7.54 8.90
C VAL A 112 11.52 8.39 8.35
N PRO A 113 11.26 8.36 7.03
CA PRO A 113 10.33 9.28 6.38
C PRO A 113 8.88 8.93 6.73
N GLN A 114 7.96 9.89 6.61
CA GLN A 114 6.55 9.68 6.94
C GLN A 114 5.61 10.33 5.91
N CYS A 115 4.70 9.55 5.34
CA CYS A 115 3.54 10.05 4.62
C CYS A 115 2.31 9.97 5.53
N ARG A 116 1.87 11.08 6.12
CA ARG A 116 0.68 11.06 6.98
C ARG A 116 -0.55 10.59 6.20
N PRO A 117 -1.42 9.76 6.78
CA PRO A 117 -1.49 9.39 8.20
C PRO A 117 -0.64 8.16 8.61
N LEU A 118 0.20 7.61 7.73
CA LEU A 118 1.02 6.43 8.02
C LEU A 118 1.99 6.67 9.17
N SER A 119 2.40 5.60 9.85
CA SER A 119 3.43 5.65 10.88
C SER A 119 4.78 6.07 10.28
N PRO A 120 5.70 6.68 11.05
CA PRO A 120 7.05 6.94 10.57
C PRO A 120 7.72 5.65 10.06
N GLY A 121 8.27 5.71 8.86
CA GLY A 121 8.91 4.58 8.17
C GLY A 121 7.93 3.64 7.49
N GLU A 122 6.63 3.78 7.69
CA GLU A 122 5.63 2.95 7.02
C GLU A 122 5.39 3.42 5.57
N ILE A 123 5.42 2.48 4.63
CA ILE A 123 5.09 2.70 3.23
C ILE A 123 4.04 1.70 2.73
N LEU A 124 3.27 2.12 1.73
CA LEU A 124 2.26 1.33 1.04
C LEU A 124 2.58 1.25 -0.46
N GLY A 125 1.98 0.29 -1.17
CA GLY A 125 2.11 0.23 -2.63
C GLY A 125 1.54 1.48 -3.32
N CYS A 126 0.48 2.06 -2.75
CA CYS A 126 -0.17 3.27 -3.25
C CYS A 126 0.42 4.58 -2.69
N THR A 127 1.21 4.52 -1.62
CA THR A 127 1.68 5.69 -0.88
C THR A 127 3.11 5.49 -0.40
N SER A 128 4.04 6.24 -1.01
CA SER A 128 5.44 6.28 -0.62
C SER A 128 6.00 7.70 -0.68
N PRO A 129 6.95 8.07 0.20
CA PRO A 129 7.51 9.41 0.24
C PRO A 129 8.46 9.65 -0.93
N ARG A 130 8.45 10.88 -1.45
CA ARG A 130 9.64 11.44 -2.13
C ARG A 130 10.55 12.01 -1.05
N LEU A 131 11.79 11.54 -1.00
CA LEU A 131 12.76 12.02 -0.03
C LEU A 131 13.21 13.43 -0.43
N ASP A 132 13.14 14.34 0.53
CA ASP A 132 13.47 15.77 0.38
C ASP A 132 14.97 16.06 0.41
N ARG A 133 15.76 15.07 0.84
CA ARG A 133 17.23 15.10 0.84
C ARG A 133 17.81 13.85 0.21
N GLN A 134 19.00 13.99 -0.36
CA GLN A 134 19.75 12.86 -0.88
C GLN A 134 20.25 11.99 0.28
N VAL A 135 19.91 10.70 0.25
CA VAL A 135 20.44 9.69 1.16
C VAL A 135 21.32 8.71 0.37
N ASN A 136 22.20 7.98 1.05
CA ASN A 136 23.08 7.01 0.40
C ASN A 136 22.34 5.72 0.01
N ALA A 137 21.33 5.32 0.79
CA ALA A 137 20.52 4.15 0.49
C ALA A 137 19.12 4.23 1.11
N ILE A 138 18.16 3.60 0.46
CA ILE A 138 16.89 3.19 1.04
C ILE A 138 17.04 1.73 1.48
N ILE A 139 16.70 1.43 2.72
CA ILE A 139 16.67 0.07 3.25
C ILE A 139 15.24 -0.22 3.65
N TYR A 140 14.61 -1.14 2.92
CA TYR A 140 13.28 -1.63 3.20
C TYR A 140 13.37 -2.91 4.05
N LEU A 141 12.65 -2.89 5.15
CA LEU A 141 12.46 -4.01 6.04
C LEU A 141 11.14 -4.70 5.71
N GLY A 142 11.22 -5.95 5.24
CA GLY A 142 10.03 -6.75 4.95
C GLY A 142 10.25 -7.73 3.82
N ASP A 143 9.28 -8.62 3.66
CA ASP A 143 9.22 -9.52 2.52
C ASP A 143 8.56 -8.86 1.30
N GLY A 144 8.69 -9.52 0.16
CA GLY A 144 8.16 -9.06 -1.11
C GLY A 144 8.83 -7.78 -1.64
N ARG A 145 8.41 -7.37 -2.83
CA ARG A 145 8.96 -6.19 -3.53
C ARG A 145 7.96 -5.08 -3.75
N PHE A 146 6.67 -5.37 -3.73
CA PHE A 146 5.62 -4.42 -4.10
C PHE A 146 5.70 -3.07 -3.36
N HIS A 147 5.86 -3.09 -2.03
CA HIS A 147 6.01 -1.89 -1.22
C HIS A 147 7.33 -1.16 -1.48
N LEU A 148 8.42 -1.91 -1.62
CA LEU A 148 9.74 -1.35 -1.94
C LEU A 148 9.74 -0.68 -3.32
N GLU A 149 9.10 -1.29 -4.32
CA GLU A 149 8.99 -0.71 -5.66
C GLU A 149 8.27 0.64 -5.65
N SER A 150 7.29 0.85 -4.77
CA SER A 150 6.59 2.15 -4.71
C SER A 150 7.52 3.29 -4.28
N ILE A 151 8.41 3.06 -3.31
CA ILE A 151 9.41 4.07 -2.92
C ILE A 151 10.56 4.17 -3.93
N MET A 152 10.93 3.09 -4.62
CA MET A 152 11.89 3.14 -5.74
C MET A 152 11.36 3.99 -6.90
N ILE A 153 10.09 3.82 -7.28
CA ILE A 153 9.41 4.65 -8.30
C ILE A 153 9.44 6.14 -7.92
N ALA A 154 9.24 6.44 -6.63
CA ALA A 154 9.27 7.81 -6.12
C ALA A 154 10.69 8.42 -6.09
N ASN A 155 11.72 7.58 -5.94
CA ASN A 155 13.12 7.98 -5.71
C ASN A 155 14.11 7.19 -6.60
N PRO A 156 14.04 7.36 -7.94
CA PRO A 156 14.71 6.47 -8.89
C PRO A 156 16.24 6.47 -8.84
N GLU A 157 16.85 7.51 -8.27
CA GLU A 157 18.31 7.69 -8.24
C GLU A 157 18.95 7.11 -6.97
N ILE A 158 18.15 6.70 -5.99
CA ILE A 158 18.64 6.27 -4.69
C ILE A 158 18.77 4.74 -4.67
N PRO A 159 19.95 4.18 -4.35
CA PRO A 159 20.12 2.73 -4.21
C PRO A 159 19.15 2.16 -3.17
N ALA A 160 18.37 1.15 -3.56
CA ALA A 160 17.43 0.49 -2.68
C ALA A 160 17.90 -0.91 -2.32
N TYR A 161 17.68 -1.29 -1.06
CA TYR A 161 18.00 -2.59 -0.51
C TYR A 161 16.79 -3.15 0.24
N ARG A 162 16.67 -4.47 0.24
CA ARG A 162 15.66 -5.21 0.98
C ARG A 162 16.32 -6.11 2.00
N TYR A 163 15.86 -6.03 3.24
CA TYR A 163 16.12 -7.04 4.25
C TYR A 163 14.85 -7.85 4.47
N ASP A 164 14.93 -9.15 4.18
CA ASP A 164 13.86 -10.11 4.42
C ASP A 164 14.02 -10.73 5.82
N PRO A 165 13.14 -10.42 6.79
CA PRO A 165 13.32 -10.87 8.17
C PRO A 165 13.11 -12.37 8.38
N TYR A 166 12.47 -13.06 7.42
CA TYR A 166 12.22 -14.50 7.50
C TYR A 166 13.43 -15.29 6.99
N SER A 167 13.92 -14.94 5.79
CA SER A 167 15.05 -15.61 5.16
C SER A 167 16.41 -15.05 5.60
N LYS A 168 16.42 -13.91 6.30
CA LYS A 168 17.62 -13.16 6.71
C LYS A 168 18.50 -12.74 5.53
N VAL A 169 17.90 -12.57 4.35
CA VAL A 169 18.58 -12.16 3.12
C VAL A 169 18.57 -10.64 3.00
N PHE A 170 19.74 -10.06 2.72
CA PHE A 170 19.91 -8.67 2.37
C PHE A 170 20.32 -8.53 0.90
N SER A 171 19.42 -8.00 0.08
CA SER A 171 19.62 -7.86 -1.36
C SER A 171 19.57 -6.40 -1.78
N ARG A 172 20.40 -6.04 -2.76
CA ARG A 172 20.21 -4.80 -3.52
C ARG A 172 19.12 -5.03 -4.56
N GLU A 173 18.16 -4.12 -4.60
CA GLU A 173 17.00 -4.22 -5.48
C GLU A 173 17.07 -3.17 -6.59
N TYR A 174 16.60 -3.54 -7.77
CA TYR A 174 16.61 -2.70 -8.96
C TYR A 174 15.22 -2.61 -9.56
N TYR A 175 14.85 -1.42 -10.01
CA TYR A 175 13.58 -1.18 -10.70
C TYR A 175 13.87 -0.61 -12.07
N ASP A 176 13.31 -1.24 -13.09
CA ASP A 176 13.50 -0.80 -14.47
C ASP A 176 12.58 0.38 -14.78
N HIS A 177 13.05 1.58 -14.43
CA HIS A 177 12.32 2.82 -14.67
C HIS A 177 12.14 3.10 -16.17
N GLU A 178 13.07 2.68 -17.02
CA GLU A 178 13.00 2.88 -18.46
C GLU A 178 11.90 2.00 -19.06
N ALA A 179 11.90 0.71 -18.75
CA ALA A 179 10.85 -0.21 -19.17
C ALA A 179 9.48 0.21 -18.64
N MET A 180 9.37 0.60 -17.36
CA MET A 180 8.11 1.09 -16.78
C MET A 180 7.58 2.32 -17.53
N ARG A 181 8.44 3.29 -17.84
CA ARG A 181 8.07 4.50 -18.59
C ARG A 181 7.69 4.16 -20.03
N ALA A 182 8.45 3.28 -20.70
CA ALA A 182 8.17 2.84 -22.06
C ALA A 182 6.81 2.14 -22.17
N LEU A 183 6.51 1.19 -21.27
CA LEU A 183 5.23 0.50 -21.21
C LEU A 183 4.06 1.47 -20.97
N ARG A 184 4.23 2.44 -20.06
CA ARG A 184 3.21 3.48 -19.82
C ARG A 184 3.00 4.39 -21.02
N LEU A 185 4.07 4.81 -21.70
CA LEU A 185 3.96 5.61 -22.91
C LEU A 185 3.26 4.84 -24.04
N GLN A 186 3.59 3.57 -24.23
CA GLN A 186 2.92 2.71 -25.19
C GLN A 186 1.42 2.58 -24.91
N ALA A 187 1.04 2.39 -23.63
CA ALA A 187 -0.37 2.34 -23.23
C ALA A 187 -1.09 3.68 -23.50
N ILE A 188 -0.45 4.80 -23.18
CA ILE A 188 -0.98 6.14 -23.47
C ILE A 188 -1.16 6.33 -24.98
N ASP A 189 -0.16 5.98 -25.78
CA ASP A 189 -0.19 6.16 -27.23
C ASP A 189 -1.25 5.28 -27.90
N LYS A 190 -1.43 4.04 -27.43
CA LYS A 190 -2.55 3.19 -27.84
C LYS A 190 -3.90 3.82 -27.48
N ALA A 191 -4.02 4.39 -26.28
CA ALA A 191 -5.26 5.02 -25.81
C ALA A 191 -5.58 6.35 -26.53
N ARG A 192 -4.61 7.01 -27.19
CA ARG A 192 -4.86 8.26 -27.93
C ARG A 192 -5.90 8.09 -29.04
N SER A 193 -5.92 6.93 -29.70
CA SER A 193 -6.90 6.62 -30.75
C SER A 193 -8.24 6.11 -30.24
N ALA A 194 -8.40 5.92 -28.93
CA ALA A 194 -9.63 5.42 -28.32
C ALA A 194 -10.81 6.37 -28.55
N GLN A 195 -11.91 5.80 -29.05
CA GLN A 195 -13.17 6.48 -29.28
C GLN A 195 -14.08 6.33 -28.06
N ARG A 196 -14.15 5.13 -27.45
CA ARG A 196 -14.93 4.88 -26.24
C ARG A 196 -14.04 4.52 -25.05
N TRP A 197 -14.31 5.14 -23.91
CA TRP A 197 -13.52 5.02 -22.69
C TRP A 197 -14.25 4.24 -21.58
N GLY A 198 -13.52 3.41 -20.85
CA GLY A 198 -13.99 2.74 -19.64
C GLY A 198 -13.47 3.45 -18.41
N LEU A 199 -14.34 4.06 -17.62
CA LEU A 199 -13.95 4.67 -16.34
C LEU A 199 -14.20 3.68 -15.20
N ILE A 200 -13.11 3.07 -14.71
CA ILE A 200 -13.17 2.07 -13.64
C ILE A 200 -13.09 2.74 -12.27
N MET A 201 -14.05 2.44 -11.39
CA MET A 201 -13.99 2.78 -9.97
C MET A 201 -14.04 1.51 -9.13
N GLY A 202 -13.02 1.33 -8.29
CA GLY A 202 -12.98 0.26 -7.29
C GLY A 202 -14.04 0.47 -6.21
N THR A 203 -14.92 -0.51 -6.00
CA THR A 203 -15.96 -0.47 -4.97
C THR A 203 -15.64 -1.31 -3.73
N LEU A 204 -14.49 -1.98 -3.70
CA LEU A 204 -14.03 -2.70 -2.51
C LEU A 204 -13.58 -1.72 -1.43
N GLY A 205 -14.32 -1.73 -0.31
CA GLY A 205 -14.13 -0.81 0.80
C GLY A 205 -14.14 0.65 0.36
N ARG A 206 -12.98 1.30 0.49
CA ARG A 206 -12.78 2.75 0.31
C ARG A 206 -11.73 3.07 -0.77
N GLN A 207 -11.47 2.15 -1.71
CA GLN A 207 -10.49 2.36 -2.78
C GLN A 207 -10.92 3.41 -3.81
N GLY A 208 -12.21 3.45 -4.16
CA GLY A 208 -12.76 4.37 -5.15
C GLY A 208 -12.97 5.79 -4.63
N SER A 209 -12.84 6.76 -5.52
CA SER A 209 -13.12 8.17 -5.22
C SER A 209 -14.15 8.73 -6.20
N PRO A 210 -15.41 8.97 -5.76
CA PRO A 210 -16.44 9.60 -6.59
C PRO A 210 -16.00 10.95 -7.18
N LYS A 211 -15.27 11.76 -6.41
CA LYS A 211 -14.75 13.05 -6.88
C LYS A 211 -13.76 12.92 -8.04
N VAL A 212 -12.88 11.91 -7.98
CA VAL A 212 -11.94 11.64 -9.08
C VAL A 212 -12.70 11.18 -10.31
N MET A 213 -13.71 10.33 -10.13
CA MET A 213 -14.57 9.87 -11.21
C MET A 213 -15.30 11.03 -11.88
N GLU A 214 -16.03 11.86 -11.13
CA GLU A 214 -16.74 13.04 -11.63
C GLU A 214 -15.82 13.98 -12.42
N HIS A 215 -14.58 14.15 -11.94
CA HIS A 215 -13.58 14.95 -12.64
C HIS A 215 -13.13 14.33 -13.97
N LEU A 216 -12.93 13.02 -14.02
CA LEU A 216 -12.59 12.30 -15.25
C LEU A 216 -13.74 12.34 -16.26
N GLU A 217 -14.98 12.16 -15.78
CA GLU A 217 -16.20 12.28 -16.58
C GLU A 217 -16.32 13.66 -17.20
N SER A 218 -16.23 14.71 -16.39
CA SER A 218 -16.30 16.11 -16.85
C SER A 218 -15.27 16.39 -17.96
N LYS A 219 -14.06 15.82 -17.84
CA LYS A 219 -13.01 15.96 -18.85
C LYS A 219 -13.38 15.26 -20.16
N LEU A 220 -13.86 14.01 -20.10
CA LEU A 220 -14.27 13.28 -21.30
C LEU A 220 -15.47 13.93 -21.98
N GLU A 221 -16.45 14.41 -21.21
CA GLU A 221 -17.61 15.16 -21.71
C GLU A 221 -17.18 16.45 -22.43
N SER A 222 -16.26 17.23 -21.84
CA SER A 222 -15.74 18.46 -22.46
C SER A 222 -15.00 18.21 -23.78
N LEU A 223 -14.50 16.99 -23.98
CA LEU A 223 -13.82 16.54 -25.19
C LEU A 223 -14.76 15.80 -26.16
N GLY A 224 -16.06 15.67 -25.84
CA GLY A 224 -17.03 14.92 -26.63
C GLY A 224 -16.72 13.43 -26.74
N LYS A 225 -15.95 12.87 -25.80
CA LYS A 225 -15.55 11.46 -25.79
C LYS A 225 -16.55 10.63 -25.00
N PRO A 226 -17.24 9.64 -25.61
CA PRO A 226 -18.15 8.77 -24.89
C PRO A 226 -17.41 7.87 -23.90
N PHE A 227 -18.04 7.60 -22.76
CA PHE A 227 -17.49 6.71 -21.74
C PHE A 227 -18.56 5.84 -21.08
N THR A 228 -18.11 4.73 -20.51
CA THR A 228 -18.91 3.81 -19.71
C THR A 228 -18.35 3.77 -18.29
N ARG A 229 -19.22 3.96 -17.28
CA ARG A 229 -18.84 3.79 -15.88
C ARG A 229 -18.77 2.30 -15.55
N VAL A 230 -17.66 1.87 -14.97
CA VAL A 230 -17.41 0.47 -14.61
C VAL A 230 -17.12 0.39 -13.11
N LEU A 231 -18.09 -0.11 -12.35
CA LEU A 231 -17.97 -0.26 -10.90
C LEU A 231 -17.64 -1.72 -10.57
N LEU A 232 -16.46 -1.97 -9.99
CA LEU A 232 -15.98 -3.31 -9.69
C LEU A 232 -15.40 -3.37 -8.27
N SER A 233 -15.81 -4.37 -7.48
CA SER A 233 -15.16 -4.63 -6.18
C SER A 233 -13.72 -5.07 -6.40
N GLU A 234 -13.55 -6.08 -7.23
CA GLU A 234 -12.24 -6.56 -7.68
C GLU A 234 -12.09 -6.43 -9.20
N ILE A 235 -10.94 -5.89 -9.60
CA ILE A 235 -10.59 -5.59 -10.99
C ILE A 235 -9.68 -6.72 -11.51
N PHE A 236 -10.18 -7.47 -12.49
CA PHE A 236 -9.46 -8.57 -13.13
C PHE A 236 -9.56 -8.46 -14.65
N PRO A 237 -8.50 -8.83 -15.39
CA PRO A 237 -8.50 -8.78 -16.86
C PRO A 237 -9.72 -9.47 -17.47
N GLY A 238 -10.07 -10.67 -17.02
CA GLY A 238 -11.21 -11.42 -17.56
C GLY A 238 -12.58 -10.73 -17.39
N LYS A 239 -12.76 -9.86 -16.39
CA LYS A 239 -13.99 -9.04 -16.29
C LYS A 239 -13.98 -7.88 -17.29
N LEU A 240 -12.82 -7.30 -17.54
CA LEU A 240 -12.64 -6.21 -18.49
C LEU A 240 -12.72 -6.70 -19.94
N ASP A 241 -12.27 -7.92 -20.22
CA ASP A 241 -12.35 -8.55 -21.55
C ASP A 241 -13.80 -8.75 -22.05
N LEU A 242 -14.80 -8.72 -21.14
CA LEU A 242 -16.22 -8.76 -21.48
C LEU A 242 -16.74 -7.44 -22.06
N MET A 243 -16.01 -6.34 -21.89
CA MET A 243 -16.37 -4.99 -22.33
C MET A 243 -15.78 -4.70 -23.72
N GLN A 244 -16.19 -5.51 -24.70
CA GLN A 244 -15.61 -5.51 -26.05
C GLN A 244 -15.79 -4.20 -26.81
N ASP A 245 -16.71 -3.35 -26.36
CA ASP A 245 -17.08 -2.10 -27.01
C ASP A 245 -16.33 -0.89 -26.44
N ILE A 246 -15.43 -1.10 -25.46
CA ILE A 246 -14.54 -0.11 -24.84
C ILE A 246 -13.13 -0.23 -25.43
N ASP A 247 -12.56 0.90 -25.85
CA ASP A 247 -11.25 0.94 -26.50
C ASP A 247 -10.08 1.12 -25.52
N ALA A 248 -10.31 1.88 -24.43
CA ALA A 248 -9.30 2.25 -23.43
C ALA A 248 -9.88 2.47 -22.02
#